data_AF-A0A4R3LUI4-F1
#
_entry.id   AF-A0A4R3LUI4-F1
#
_cell.length_a   1.000
_cell.length_b   1.000
_cell.length_c   1.000
_cell.angle_alpha   90.00
_cell.angle_beta   90.00
_cell.angle_gamma   90.00
#
_symmetry.space_group_name_H-M   'P 1'
#
loop_
_entity.id
_entity.type
_entity.pdbx_description
1 polymer ?
#
loop_
_entity_poly.entity_id
_entity_poly.type
_entity_poly.pdbx_seq_one_letter_code
_entity_poly.pdbx_strand_id
1 'polypeptide(L)'
;MRPAHAATTIVGSDFRAGFSAKMSPIRILVVIATAAVLGIGSAWLAVVGGFGFEAIRSGPWTAWPTAGSPDADPYVRARIARSGEIPMPAGEGIVFVAREDSDGEALTADCDYHVRGQTPAAQWWTLTVYRDDDLTLMANPAQRYGFVSTGILRAGDGRFDITLSSRARPGNWLPVDPHAGRLRLVFRFYDTPIATGGSVADIAMPAIVKGACR
;
A
#
# COMPACT_ATOMS: atom_id res chain seq x y z
N MET A 1 64.29 -5.42 -65.30
CA MET A 1 64.00 -6.86 -65.12
C MET A 1 62.93 -6.97 -64.03
N ARG A 2 61.71 -7.39 -64.39
CA ARG A 2 60.64 -7.85 -63.46
C ARG A 2 60.99 -9.29 -63.00
N PRO A 3 60.56 -9.78 -61.82
CA PRO A 3 59.14 -10.01 -61.45
C PRO A 3 58.79 -9.52 -60.02
N ALA A 4 57.59 -8.98 -59.72
CA ALA A 4 56.29 -9.63 -59.56
C ALA A 4 56.26 -10.72 -58.46
N HIS A 5 55.99 -10.32 -57.21
CA HIS A 5 55.50 -11.23 -56.16
C HIS A 5 54.18 -10.70 -55.60
N ALA A 6 53.22 -11.63 -55.53
CA ALA A 6 51.80 -11.42 -55.40
C ALA A 6 51.38 -11.01 -53.98
N ALA A 7 50.52 -10.00 -53.89
CA ALA A 7 49.69 -9.76 -52.72
C ALA A 7 48.61 -10.86 -52.65
N THR A 8 48.67 -11.71 -51.63
CA THR A 8 47.60 -12.67 -51.33
C THR A 8 46.64 -12.01 -50.34
N THR A 9 45.57 -11.44 -50.86
CA THR A 9 44.41 -10.98 -50.12
C THR A 9 43.62 -12.20 -49.64
N ILE A 10 43.67 -12.52 -48.35
CA ILE A 10 42.70 -13.45 -47.74
C ILE A 10 41.45 -12.62 -47.40
N VAL A 11 40.57 -12.48 -48.38
CA VAL A 11 39.16 -12.15 -48.16
C VAL A 11 38.42 -13.49 -48.04
N GLY A 12 38.15 -13.94 -46.81
CA GLY A 12 37.08 -14.90 -46.53
C GLY A 12 35.91 -14.10 -45.99
N SER A 13 34.96 -13.66 -46.81
CA SER A 13 33.78 -14.41 -47.28
C SER A 13 32.98 -15.08 -46.15
N ASP A 14 31.82 -14.47 -45.89
CA ASP A 14 30.59 -15.11 -45.44
C ASP A 14 30.44 -15.51 -43.96
N PHE A 15 30.32 -14.50 -43.09
CA PHE A 15 29.44 -14.61 -41.92
C PHE A 15 27.98 -14.35 -42.35
N ARG A 16 27.45 -15.20 -43.24
CA ARG A 16 26.00 -15.30 -43.42
C ARG A 16 25.44 -16.13 -42.28
N ALA A 17 25.15 -15.45 -41.16
CA ALA A 17 24.28 -15.99 -40.12
C ALA A 17 22.91 -16.28 -40.76
N GLY A 18 22.72 -17.52 -41.20
CA GLY A 18 21.46 -18.02 -41.72
C GLY A 18 20.44 -18.15 -40.60
N PHE A 19 19.85 -17.04 -40.16
CA PHE A 19 18.58 -17.08 -39.45
C PHE A 19 17.46 -17.24 -40.49
N SER A 20 17.32 -18.44 -41.04
CA SER A 20 16.13 -18.82 -41.80
C SER A 20 15.47 -20.04 -41.17
N ALA A 21 15.15 -19.92 -39.88
CA ALA A 21 14.07 -20.71 -39.33
C ALA A 21 12.77 -20.02 -39.76
N LYS A 22 12.10 -20.50 -40.82
CA LYS A 22 10.70 -20.17 -41.09
C LYS A 22 9.87 -20.66 -39.91
N MET A 23 9.81 -19.87 -38.85
CA MET A 23 9.03 -20.16 -37.68
C MET A 23 7.57 -20.14 -38.13
N SER A 24 6.89 -21.28 -38.02
CA SER A 24 5.47 -21.36 -38.39
C SER A 24 4.71 -20.23 -37.68
N PRO A 25 3.78 -19.53 -38.37
CA PRO A 25 3.04 -18.42 -37.76
C PRO A 25 2.37 -18.83 -36.44
N ILE A 26 1.97 -20.10 -36.32
CA ILE A 26 1.43 -20.69 -35.09
C ILE A 26 2.45 -20.63 -33.93
N ARG A 27 3.72 -20.93 -34.18
CA ARG A 27 4.77 -20.87 -33.14
C ARG A 27 5.02 -19.44 -32.69
N ILE A 28 5.02 -18.48 -33.62
CA ILE A 28 5.15 -17.06 -33.30
C ILE A 28 3.97 -16.62 -32.42
N LEU A 29 2.75 -16.99 -32.80
CA LEU A 29 1.55 -16.69 -32.01
C LEU A 29 1.59 -17.31 -30.62
N VAL A 30 2.04 -18.56 -30.49
CA VAL A 30 2.22 -19.21 -29.17
C VAL A 30 3.25 -18.46 -28.33
N VAL A 31 4.40 -18.07 -28.89
CA VAL A 31 5.42 -17.32 -28.16
C VAL A 31 4.88 -15.95 -27.71
N ILE A 32 4.20 -15.21 -28.59
CA ILE A 32 3.60 -13.92 -28.27
C ILE A 32 2.52 -14.09 -27.18
N ALA A 33 1.63 -15.07 -27.31
CA ALA A 33 0.59 -15.32 -26.33
C ALA A 33 1.18 -15.70 -24.96
N THR A 34 2.19 -16.56 -24.93
CA THR A 34 2.86 -16.95 -23.69
C THR A 34 3.57 -15.76 -23.05
N ALA A 35 4.29 -14.95 -23.84
CA ALA A 35 4.95 -13.74 -23.35
C ALA A 35 3.94 -12.71 -22.83
N ALA A 36 2.80 -12.54 -23.50
CA ALA A 36 1.73 -11.64 -23.08
C ALA A 36 1.09 -12.12 -21.77
N VAL A 37 0.77 -13.41 -21.64
CA VAL A 37 0.19 -13.99 -20.41
C VAL A 37 1.16 -13.84 -19.24
N LEU A 38 2.45 -14.15 -19.43
CA LEU A 38 3.46 -14.01 -18.39
C LEU A 38 3.71 -12.55 -18.02
N GLY A 39 3.78 -11.65 -19.00
CA GLY A 39 3.99 -10.22 -18.77
C GLY A 39 2.80 -9.54 -18.09
N ILE A 40 1.57 -9.82 -18.52
CA ILE A 40 0.36 -9.30 -17.89
C ILE A 40 0.18 -9.92 -16.50
N GLY A 41 0.40 -11.23 -16.37
CA GLY A 41 0.29 -11.94 -15.09
C GLY A 41 1.27 -11.40 -14.04
N SER A 42 2.53 -11.17 -14.41
CA SER A 42 3.52 -10.61 -13.49
C SER A 42 3.20 -9.15 -13.11
N ALA A 43 2.80 -8.32 -14.07
CA ALA A 43 2.37 -6.95 -13.80
C ALA A 43 1.14 -6.91 -12.87
N TRP A 44 0.16 -7.79 -13.11
CA TRP A 44 -1.03 -7.90 -12.26
C TRP A 44 -0.68 -8.32 -10.84
N LEU A 45 0.20 -9.32 -10.67
CA LEU A 45 0.67 -9.74 -9.35
C LEU A 45 1.43 -8.63 -8.61
N ALA A 46 2.26 -7.86 -9.32
CA ALA A 46 2.97 -6.73 -8.72
C ALA A 46 2.01 -5.65 -8.21
N VAL A 47 0.94 -5.36 -8.95
CA VAL A 47 -0.07 -4.36 -8.56
C VAL A 47 -1.03 -4.89 -7.46
N VAL A 48 -1.45 -6.15 -7.54
CA VAL A 48 -2.44 -6.73 -6.60
C VAL A 48 -1.80 -7.18 -5.30
N GLY A 49 -0.57 -7.69 -5.34
CA GLY A 49 0.14 -8.18 -4.16
C GLY A 49 0.54 -7.10 -3.16
N GLY A 50 0.27 -5.82 -3.47
CA GLY A 50 0.62 -4.71 -2.59
C GLY A 50 2.13 -4.50 -2.45
N PHE A 51 2.91 -4.92 -3.46
CA PHE A 51 4.35 -4.67 -3.56
C PHE A 51 4.58 -3.17 -3.82
N GLY A 52 4.38 -2.37 -2.79
CA GLY A 52 4.84 -0.99 -2.77
C GLY A 52 6.33 -1.00 -2.49
N PHE A 53 7.14 -0.91 -3.54
CA PHE A 53 8.46 -0.31 -3.38
C PHE A 53 8.22 1.07 -2.74
N GLU A 54 8.97 1.40 -1.68
CA GLU A 54 8.78 2.61 -0.85
C GLU A 54 7.68 2.56 0.25
N ALA A 55 7.11 1.38 0.57
CA ALA A 55 6.23 1.26 1.74
C ALA A 55 7.01 1.47 3.06
N ILE A 56 6.53 2.37 3.92
CA ILE A 56 6.99 2.50 5.30
C ILE A 56 6.06 1.70 6.19
N ARG A 57 6.62 0.89 7.11
CA ARG A 57 5.86 0.16 8.12
C ARG A 57 6.27 0.58 9.53
N SER A 58 5.27 0.80 10.39
CA SER A 58 5.45 0.97 11.83
C SER A 58 4.37 0.18 12.55
N GLY A 59 4.75 -0.96 13.13
CA GLY A 59 3.80 -1.94 13.67
C GLY A 59 2.79 -2.39 12.59
N PRO A 60 1.47 -2.38 12.87
CA PRO A 60 0.45 -2.78 11.91
C PRO A 60 0.15 -1.74 10.82
N TRP A 61 0.81 -0.58 10.88
CA TRP A 61 0.52 0.55 10.02
C TRP A 61 1.48 0.61 8.85
N THR A 62 0.93 0.80 7.64
CA THR A 62 1.70 0.99 6.41
C THR A 62 1.36 2.34 5.77
N ALA A 63 2.38 3.09 5.33
CA ALA A 63 2.23 4.34 4.60
C ALA A 63 3.08 4.36 3.31
N TRP A 64 2.72 5.25 2.39
CA TRP A 64 3.43 5.49 1.13
C TRP A 64 3.64 7.00 0.96
N PRO A 65 4.78 7.55 1.42
CA PRO A 65 5.01 9.00 1.46
C PRO A 65 4.90 9.69 0.11
N THR A 66 5.40 9.06 -0.96
CA THR A 66 5.35 9.63 -2.31
C THR A 66 4.00 9.46 -3.01
N ALA A 67 2.98 8.88 -2.37
CA ALA A 67 1.68 8.63 -3.01
C ALA A 67 1.02 9.86 -3.66
N GLY A 68 1.23 11.06 -3.09
CA GLY A 68 0.76 12.34 -3.63
C GLY A 68 1.82 13.16 -4.35
N SER A 69 2.97 12.57 -4.71
CA SER A 69 4.08 13.24 -5.39
C SER A 69 4.03 13.01 -6.91
N PRO A 70 4.46 14.00 -7.73
CA PRO A 70 4.75 13.78 -9.14
C PRO A 70 5.81 12.70 -9.39
N ASP A 71 6.62 12.35 -8.39
CA ASP A 71 7.67 11.32 -8.48
C ASP A 71 7.22 9.96 -7.94
N ALA A 72 5.92 9.77 -7.66
CA ALA A 72 5.37 8.51 -7.16
C ALA A 72 5.74 7.32 -8.07
N ASP A 73 6.22 6.23 -7.45
CA ASP A 73 6.55 4.98 -8.14
C ASP A 73 5.35 4.47 -8.99
N PRO A 74 5.59 3.92 -10.20
CA PRO A 74 4.52 3.42 -11.06
C PRO A 74 3.55 2.43 -10.39
N TYR A 75 4.02 1.58 -9.47
CA TYR A 75 3.20 0.65 -8.70
C TYR A 75 2.34 1.34 -7.65
N VAL A 76 2.87 2.38 -7.00
CA VAL A 76 2.11 3.25 -6.10
C VAL A 76 0.96 3.92 -6.85
N ARG A 77 1.23 4.46 -8.05
CA ARG A 77 0.20 5.07 -8.91
C ARG A 77 -0.84 4.05 -9.36
N ALA A 78 -0.41 2.86 -9.80
CA ALA A 78 -1.31 1.80 -10.26
C ALA A 78 -2.25 1.35 -9.13
N ARG A 79 -1.73 1.21 -7.90
CA ARG A 79 -2.56 0.90 -6.73
C ARG A 79 -3.59 1.99 -6.45
N ILE A 80 -3.18 3.26 -6.44
CA ILE A 80 -4.09 4.40 -6.19
C ILE A 80 -5.19 4.45 -7.25
N ALA A 81 -4.82 4.30 -8.53
CA ALA A 81 -5.78 4.24 -9.64
C ALA A 81 -6.78 3.08 -9.50
N ARG A 82 -6.34 1.93 -8.96
CA ARG A 82 -7.20 0.78 -8.69
C ARG A 82 -8.10 0.97 -7.47
N SER A 83 -7.55 1.51 -6.38
CA SER A 83 -8.30 1.69 -5.13
C SER A 83 -9.30 2.85 -5.19
N GLY A 84 -9.09 3.79 -6.12
CA GLY A 84 -9.89 5.02 -6.18
C GLY A 84 -9.62 5.96 -5.01
N GLU A 85 -8.58 5.68 -4.22
CA GLU A 85 -8.18 6.53 -3.10
C GLU A 85 -7.62 7.86 -3.64
N ILE A 86 -7.93 8.96 -2.97
CA ILE A 86 -7.32 10.26 -3.27
C ILE A 86 -6.12 10.40 -2.32
N PRO A 87 -4.87 10.36 -2.84
CA PRO A 87 -3.70 10.52 -2.00
C PRO A 87 -3.64 11.95 -1.47
N MET A 88 -3.09 12.09 -0.28
CA MET A 88 -2.78 13.41 0.28
C MET A 88 -1.59 14.01 -0.46
N PRO A 89 -1.61 15.33 -0.80
CA PRO A 89 -0.48 15.97 -1.46
C PRO A 89 0.82 15.80 -0.67
N ALA A 90 1.93 15.59 -1.39
CA ALA A 90 3.24 15.49 -0.76
C ALA A 90 3.55 16.75 0.07
N GLY A 91 4.05 16.56 1.29
CA GLY A 91 4.39 17.65 2.22
C GLY A 91 3.24 18.16 3.10
N GLU A 92 1.96 17.91 2.75
CA GLU A 92 0.80 18.36 3.56
C GLU A 92 0.48 17.38 4.70
N GLY A 93 0.78 16.10 4.52
CA GLY A 93 0.51 15.08 5.51
C GLY A 93 0.85 13.67 5.04
N ILE A 94 0.57 12.68 5.89
CA ILE A 94 0.76 11.26 5.58
C ILE A 94 -0.44 10.41 6.02
N VAL A 95 -0.73 9.38 5.23
CA VAL A 95 -1.79 8.40 5.52
C VAL A 95 -1.16 7.07 5.86
N PHE A 96 -1.50 6.55 7.03
CA PHE A 96 -1.20 5.20 7.47
C PHE A 96 -2.46 4.33 7.37
N VAL A 97 -2.29 3.12 6.85
CA VAL A 97 -3.36 2.14 6.69
C VAL A 97 -2.99 0.89 7.47
N ALA A 98 -3.95 0.34 8.21
CA ALA A 98 -3.84 -0.97 8.84
C ALA A 98 -4.98 -1.88 8.37
N ARG A 99 -4.61 -3.11 8.01
CA ARG A 99 -5.53 -4.24 7.68
C ARG A 99 -5.34 -5.41 8.63
N GLU A 100 -4.33 -5.33 9.47
CA GLU A 100 -3.95 -6.34 10.45
C GLU A 100 -3.81 -5.66 11.81
N ASP A 101 -3.92 -6.44 12.88
CA ASP A 101 -3.59 -6.00 14.23
C ASP A 101 -2.07 -6.08 14.48
N SER A 102 -1.64 -5.71 15.68
CA SER A 102 -0.22 -5.71 16.06
C SER A 102 0.41 -7.10 16.12
N ASP A 103 -0.38 -8.18 16.14
CA ASP A 103 0.09 -9.57 16.10
C ASP A 103 0.11 -10.14 14.67
N GLY A 104 -0.32 -9.34 13.68
CA GLY A 104 -0.35 -9.69 12.26
C GLY A 104 -1.61 -10.43 11.83
N GLU A 105 -2.65 -10.48 12.67
CA GLU A 105 -3.92 -11.07 12.29
C GLU A 105 -4.81 -10.05 11.57
N ALA A 106 -5.53 -10.49 10.55
CA ALA A 106 -6.42 -9.61 9.78
C ALA A 106 -7.51 -8.99 10.65
N LEU A 107 -7.77 -7.70 10.46
CA LEU A 107 -8.85 -6.99 11.13
C LEU A 107 -10.20 -7.41 10.55
N THR A 108 -11.06 -7.92 11.43
CA THR A 108 -12.37 -8.49 11.09
C THR A 108 -13.46 -7.96 12.02
N ALA A 109 -14.68 -7.80 11.51
CA ALA A 109 -15.79 -7.17 12.21
C ALA A 109 -16.42 -7.99 13.36
N ASP A 110 -16.05 -9.27 13.47
CA ASP A 110 -16.45 -10.20 14.53
C ASP A 110 -15.71 -9.93 15.86
N CYS A 111 -14.55 -9.29 15.80
CA CYS A 111 -13.72 -8.98 16.97
C CYS A 111 -13.78 -7.50 17.39
N ASP A 112 -13.58 -7.27 18.69
CA ASP A 112 -13.32 -5.96 19.26
C ASP A 112 -11.81 -5.63 19.12
N TYR A 113 -11.43 -4.36 18.94
CA TYR A 113 -10.02 -3.93 18.89
C TYR A 113 -9.77 -2.66 19.70
N HIS A 114 -8.55 -2.53 20.21
CA HIS A 114 -8.09 -1.34 20.92
C HIS A 114 -6.95 -0.68 20.16
N VAL A 115 -7.19 0.50 19.61
CA VAL A 115 -6.15 1.35 19.03
C VAL A 115 -5.62 2.24 20.14
N ARG A 116 -4.46 1.89 20.69
CA ARG A 116 -3.95 2.49 21.93
C ARG A 116 -2.49 2.89 21.86
N GLY A 117 -2.17 3.98 22.55
CA GLY A 117 -0.81 4.50 22.64
C GLY A 117 -0.73 5.98 22.33
N GLN A 118 0.36 6.37 21.67
CA GLN A 118 0.61 7.73 21.20
C GLN A 118 0.66 7.76 19.68
N THR A 119 0.64 8.96 19.13
CA THR A 119 0.81 9.21 17.70
C THR A 119 2.10 9.99 17.48
N PRO A 120 2.65 9.95 16.25
CA PRO A 120 3.72 10.87 15.89
C PRO A 120 3.26 12.33 16.01
N ALA A 121 4.22 13.25 16.02
CA ALA A 121 3.96 14.68 15.99
C ALA A 121 3.21 15.07 14.70
N ALA A 122 2.08 15.72 14.87
CA ALA A 122 1.24 16.28 13.82
C ALA A 122 0.37 17.39 14.41
N GLN A 123 -0.01 18.39 13.62
CA GLN A 123 -0.94 19.42 14.08
C GLN A 123 -2.31 18.80 14.40
N TRP A 124 -2.83 17.97 13.50
CA TRP A 124 -4.05 17.19 13.70
C TRP A 124 -3.93 15.80 13.12
N TRP A 125 -4.81 14.91 13.57
CA TRP A 125 -4.98 13.61 12.95
C TRP A 125 -6.43 13.16 12.93
N THR A 126 -6.75 12.26 12.01
CA THR A 126 -8.02 11.53 11.98
C THR A 126 -7.80 10.04 11.94
N LEU A 127 -8.67 9.29 12.61
CA LEU A 127 -8.75 7.83 12.51
C LEU A 127 -10.14 7.47 12.01
N THR A 128 -10.24 6.74 10.91
CA THR A 128 -11.51 6.32 10.31
C THR A 128 -11.47 4.81 10.07
N VAL A 129 -12.61 4.15 10.25
CA VAL A 129 -12.77 2.72 9.94
C VAL A 129 -13.67 2.57 8.71
N TYR A 130 -13.25 1.69 7.80
CA TYR A 130 -13.95 1.37 6.56
C TYR A 130 -14.11 -0.15 6.42
N ARG A 131 -15.05 -0.58 5.58
CA ARG A 131 -15.00 -1.93 5.01
C ARG A 131 -13.79 -2.02 4.06
N ASP A 132 -13.05 -3.12 4.15
CA ASP A 132 -11.79 -3.26 3.39
C ASP A 132 -12.03 -3.52 1.89
N ASP A 133 -13.18 -4.07 1.52
CA ASP A 133 -13.54 -4.46 0.16
C ASP A 133 -13.86 -3.28 -0.76
N ASP A 134 -14.65 -2.33 -0.27
CA ASP A 134 -15.19 -1.22 -1.08
C ASP A 134 -14.88 0.18 -0.53
N LEU A 135 -14.15 0.27 0.60
CA LEU A 135 -13.80 1.53 1.26
C LEU A 135 -15.02 2.35 1.69
N THR A 136 -16.17 1.72 1.94
CA THR A 136 -17.36 2.40 2.43
C THR A 136 -17.37 2.58 3.94
N LEU A 137 -18.08 3.62 4.39
CA LEU A 137 -18.33 3.86 5.81
C LEU A 137 -19.44 2.93 6.31
N MET A 138 -19.30 2.48 7.55
CA MET A 138 -20.30 1.65 8.22
C MET A 138 -21.36 2.53 8.87
N ALA A 139 -22.55 2.57 8.27
CA ALA A 139 -23.72 3.24 8.85
C ALA A 139 -23.97 2.75 10.28
N ASN A 140 -24.14 3.69 11.21
CA ASN A 140 -24.41 3.36 12.60
C ASN A 140 -25.33 4.41 13.26
N PRO A 141 -26.11 4.03 14.29
CA PRO A 141 -27.03 4.95 14.97
C PRO A 141 -26.34 6.14 15.64
N ALA A 142 -25.05 6.00 16.00
CA ALA A 142 -24.28 7.08 16.62
C ALA A 142 -23.75 8.11 15.59
N GLN A 143 -23.94 7.88 14.29
CA GLN A 143 -23.38 8.68 13.20
C GLN A 143 -21.86 8.95 13.38
N ARG A 144 -21.15 7.97 13.93
CA ARG A 144 -19.72 8.07 14.25
C ARG A 144 -18.93 7.14 13.36
N TYR A 145 -18.12 7.72 12.49
CA TYR A 145 -17.36 7.01 11.47
C TYR A 145 -15.85 7.04 11.71
N GLY A 146 -15.41 7.92 12.61
CA GLY A 146 -14.03 8.10 12.98
C GLY A 146 -13.88 9.12 14.11
N PHE A 147 -12.64 9.46 14.40
CA PHE A 147 -12.26 10.47 15.37
C PHE A 147 -11.32 11.50 14.76
N VAL A 148 -11.40 12.73 15.27
CA VAL A 148 -10.39 13.77 15.10
C VAL A 148 -9.61 13.87 16.41
N SER A 149 -8.32 14.20 16.35
CA SER A 149 -7.40 14.23 17.48
C SER A 149 -7.87 15.06 18.69
N THR A 150 -8.67 16.10 18.46
CA THR A 150 -9.24 17.02 19.46
C THR A 150 -10.52 16.52 20.11
N GLY A 151 -11.19 15.53 19.51
CA GLY A 151 -12.50 15.02 19.94
C GLY A 151 -12.43 13.74 20.76
N ILE A 152 -11.25 13.37 21.27
CA ILE A 152 -11.03 12.12 22.02
C ILE A 152 -10.65 12.37 23.47
N LEU A 153 -11.01 11.43 24.32
CA LEU A 153 -10.54 11.34 25.69
C LEU A 153 -9.10 10.81 25.71
N ARG A 154 -8.26 11.40 26.55
CA ARG A 154 -6.86 11.01 26.75
C ARG A 154 -6.58 10.80 28.24
N ALA A 155 -5.65 9.91 28.53
CA ALA A 155 -5.06 9.79 29.85
C ALA A 155 -4.16 11.01 30.15
N GLY A 156 -3.80 11.18 31.42
CA GLY A 156 -2.97 12.31 31.87
C GLY A 156 -1.56 12.35 31.24
N ASP A 157 -1.08 11.22 30.72
CA ASP A 157 0.18 11.08 29.99
C ASP A 157 0.04 11.30 28.46
N GLY A 158 -1.15 11.74 28.01
CA GLY A 158 -1.46 12.01 26.61
C GLY A 158 -1.81 10.78 25.76
N ARG A 159 -1.70 9.56 26.32
CA ARG A 159 -2.10 8.34 25.63
C ARG A 159 -3.62 8.29 25.44
N PHE A 160 -4.05 7.62 24.39
CA PHE A 160 -5.46 7.32 24.16
C PHE A 160 -5.68 5.82 23.99
N ASP A 161 -6.94 5.43 24.13
CA ASP A 161 -7.47 4.12 23.78
C ASP A 161 -8.76 4.37 23.00
N ILE A 162 -8.80 3.94 21.74
CA ILE A 162 -9.98 3.95 20.89
C ILE A 162 -10.45 2.51 20.74
N THR A 163 -11.66 2.22 21.18
CA THR A 163 -12.23 0.87 21.11
C THR A 163 -13.11 0.72 19.88
N LEU A 164 -12.74 -0.17 18.98
CA LEU A 164 -13.57 -0.62 17.87
C LEU A 164 -14.40 -1.81 18.32
N SER A 165 -15.72 -1.71 18.19
CA SER A 165 -16.63 -2.76 18.64
C SER A 165 -18.00 -2.54 18.03
N SER A 166 -18.70 -3.64 17.71
CA SER A 166 -20.13 -3.53 17.32
C SER A 166 -21.08 -3.33 18.49
N ARG A 167 -20.61 -3.56 19.73
CA ARG A 167 -21.34 -3.23 20.96
C ARG A 167 -20.89 -1.87 21.49
N ALA A 168 -21.83 -1.11 22.05
CA ALA A 168 -21.53 0.15 22.72
C ALA A 168 -20.49 -0.03 23.82
N ARG A 169 -19.47 0.84 23.81
CA ARG A 169 -18.43 0.92 24.85
C ARG A 169 -18.36 2.35 25.41
N PRO A 170 -17.97 2.52 26.68
CA PRO A 170 -17.72 3.84 27.22
C PRO A 170 -16.47 4.48 26.57
N GLY A 171 -16.41 5.81 26.60
CA GLY A 171 -15.24 6.57 26.14
C GLY A 171 -15.14 6.69 24.61
N ASN A 172 -13.93 6.49 24.07
CA ASN A 172 -13.64 6.64 22.63
C ASN A 172 -14.09 5.41 21.83
N TRP A 173 -15.38 5.08 21.91
CA TRP A 173 -15.94 3.98 21.15
C TRP A 173 -16.16 4.35 19.68
N LEU A 174 -15.64 3.54 18.77
CA LEU A 174 -15.84 3.63 17.34
C LEU A 174 -16.72 2.43 16.88
N PRO A 175 -17.97 2.68 16.47
CA PRO A 175 -18.88 1.61 16.05
C PRO A 175 -18.38 0.88 14.81
N VAL A 176 -18.55 -0.45 14.81
CA VAL A 176 -18.28 -1.33 13.67
C VAL A 176 -19.55 -2.11 13.36
N ASP A 177 -19.92 -2.22 12.07
CA ASP A 177 -20.99 -3.12 11.64
C ASP A 177 -20.49 -4.57 11.75
N PRO A 178 -21.12 -5.46 12.53
CA PRO A 178 -20.68 -6.85 12.67
C PRO A 178 -20.70 -7.63 11.34
N HIS A 179 -21.38 -7.14 10.31
CA HIS A 179 -21.43 -7.73 8.97
C HIS A 179 -20.45 -7.10 7.98
N ALA A 180 -19.50 -6.26 8.45
CA ALA A 180 -18.50 -5.62 7.60
C ALA A 180 -17.41 -6.57 7.06
N GLY A 181 -17.32 -7.80 7.56
CA GLY A 181 -16.28 -8.72 7.12
C GLY A 181 -14.90 -8.19 7.52
N ARG A 182 -14.07 -7.84 6.53
CA ARG A 182 -12.74 -7.26 6.78
C ARG A 182 -12.80 -5.77 7.00
N LEU A 183 -12.00 -5.29 7.94
CA LEU A 183 -11.90 -3.88 8.29
C LEU A 183 -10.60 -3.28 7.78
N ARG A 184 -10.66 -2.01 7.41
CA ARG A 184 -9.49 -1.18 7.13
C ARG A 184 -9.51 0.04 8.03
N LEU A 185 -8.42 0.25 8.77
CA LEU A 185 -8.21 1.48 9.51
C LEU A 185 -7.35 2.43 8.71
N VAL A 186 -7.77 3.69 8.65
CA VAL A 186 -7.07 4.75 7.95
C VAL A 186 -6.79 5.87 8.94
N PHE A 187 -5.51 6.06 9.22
CA PHE A 187 -4.98 7.07 10.13
C PHE A 187 -4.31 8.18 9.31
N ARG A 188 -4.86 9.38 9.32
CA ARG A 188 -4.34 10.53 8.56
C ARG A 188 -3.71 11.52 9.52
N PHE A 189 -2.48 11.94 9.22
CA PHE A 189 -1.77 12.98 9.95
C PHE A 189 -1.58 14.18 9.05
N TYR A 190 -1.93 15.36 9.56
CA TYR A 190 -1.88 16.63 8.83
C TYR A 190 -0.81 17.51 9.46
N ASP A 191 -0.05 18.21 8.62
CA ASP A 191 1.10 19.04 9.01
C ASP A 191 2.02 18.29 9.97
N THR A 192 2.70 17.27 9.42
CA THR A 192 3.56 16.35 10.16
C THR A 192 4.95 16.29 9.54
N PRO A 193 6.03 16.33 10.34
CA PRO A 193 7.41 16.23 9.83
C PRO A 193 7.69 14.94 9.05
N ILE A 194 6.88 13.90 9.23
CA ILE A 194 7.02 12.62 8.51
C ILE A 194 6.72 12.82 7.02
N ALA A 195 5.81 13.74 6.68
CA ALA A 195 5.42 14.01 5.29
C ALA A 195 6.52 14.70 4.46
N THR A 196 7.53 15.27 5.12
CA THR A 196 8.62 16.04 4.49
C THR A 196 9.99 15.37 4.58
N GLY A 197 10.03 14.07 4.90
CA GLY A 197 11.29 13.29 4.95
C GLY A 197 11.95 13.21 6.34
N GLY A 198 11.19 13.45 7.42
CA GLY A 198 11.64 13.15 8.78
C GLY A 198 12.07 11.68 8.95
N SER A 199 12.94 11.42 9.93
CA SER A 199 13.43 10.06 10.23
C SER A 199 12.27 9.07 10.35
N VAL A 200 12.30 8.06 9.48
CA VAL A 200 11.32 6.98 9.44
C VAL A 200 11.59 5.93 10.52
N ALA A 201 12.86 5.80 10.93
CA ALA A 201 13.23 5.03 12.10
C ALA A 201 12.65 5.75 13.32
N ASP A 202 11.70 5.09 13.99
CA ASP A 202 11.04 5.49 15.24
C ASP A 202 9.78 6.37 15.12
N ILE A 203 8.96 6.15 14.08
CA ILE A 203 7.58 6.69 14.09
C ILE A 203 6.76 5.94 15.15
N ALA A 204 6.51 6.61 16.29
CA ALA A 204 5.66 6.11 17.37
C ALA A 204 4.19 6.04 16.94
N MET A 205 3.77 4.90 16.40
CA MET A 205 2.38 4.62 16.05
C MET A 205 1.67 3.87 17.18
N PRO A 206 0.34 4.05 17.33
CA PRO A 206 -0.43 3.31 18.31
C PRO A 206 -0.52 1.83 17.93
N ALA A 207 -0.51 0.95 18.92
CA ALA A 207 -0.75 -0.47 18.71
C ALA A 207 -2.23 -0.71 18.39
N ILE A 208 -2.53 -1.77 17.64
CA ILE A 208 -3.88 -2.28 17.44
C ILE A 208 -3.93 -3.62 18.14
N VAL A 209 -4.63 -3.69 19.27
CA VAL A 209 -4.67 -4.90 20.10
C VAL A 209 -6.02 -5.57 19.93
N LYS A 210 -5.99 -6.86 19.57
CA LYS A 210 -7.19 -7.68 19.46
C LYS A 210 -7.84 -7.91 20.81
N GLY A 211 -9.14 -7.72 20.88
CA GLY A 211 -9.99 -7.98 22.03
C GLY A 211 -10.78 -9.28 21.86
N ALA A 212 -12.00 -9.28 22.38
CA ALA A 212 -12.88 -10.45 22.28
C ALA A 212 -13.45 -10.61 20.86
N CYS A 213 -13.41 -11.84 20.35
CA CYS A 213 -14.05 -12.27 19.10
C CYS A 213 -15.36 -13.01 19.39
N ARG A 214 -16.19 -13.20 18.35
CA ARG A 214 -17.50 -13.83 18.42
C ARG A 214 -17.72 -14.81 17.29
#